data_AF-A0A6L4AB47-F1
#
_entry.id   AF-A0A6L4AB47-F1
#
_cell.length_a   1.000
_cell.length_b   1.000
_cell.length_c   1.000
_cell.angle_alpha   90.00
_cell.angle_beta   90.00
_cell.angle_gamma   90.00
#
_symmetry.space_group_name_H-M   'P 1'
#
loop_
_entity.id
_entity.type
_entity.pdbx_description
1 polymer ?
#
loop_
_entity_poly.entity_id
_entity_poly.type
_entity_poly.pdbx_seq_one_letter_code
_entity_poly.pdbx_strand_id
1 'polypeptide(L)'
;MIKLTSLAGAAGCAAKLGAGDLSEVAFPLGQLFDSAAHPNLMVGLAEPDDAAVYKLNDTQAIISTTDFFPPVVDDPYWFGAIAAANAMSDVYAMGGEVLMAINLCAFPASLDLAILSEILRGG
;
A
#
# COMPACT_ATOMS: atom_id res chain seq x y z
N MET A 1 -16.47 1.54 24.09
CA MET A 1 -15.73 1.04 22.91
C MET A 1 -15.56 2.21 21.96
N ILE A 2 -14.33 2.50 21.53
CA ILE A 2 -14.05 3.60 20.59
C ILE A 2 -14.47 3.14 19.19
N LYS A 3 -15.11 4.02 18.41
CA LYS A 3 -15.42 3.77 17.00
C LYS A 3 -14.23 4.20 16.15
N LEU A 4 -13.49 3.26 15.57
CA LEU A 4 -12.30 3.59 14.78
C LEU A 4 -12.62 4.51 13.61
N THR A 5 -13.79 4.37 12.99
CA THR A 5 -14.22 5.22 11.88
C THR A 5 -14.38 6.69 12.26
N SER A 6 -14.65 7.00 13.54
CA SER A 6 -14.73 8.39 14.03
C SER A 6 -13.37 9.11 14.11
N LEU A 7 -12.27 8.37 13.95
CA LEU A 7 -10.91 8.91 13.96
C LEU A 7 -10.43 9.31 12.56
N ALA A 8 -11.22 9.02 11.51
CA ALA A 8 -10.86 9.24 10.12
C ALA A 8 -11.62 10.45 9.53
N GLY A 9 -10.90 11.36 8.86
CA GLY A 9 -11.53 12.45 8.10
C GLY A 9 -12.16 11.99 6.77
N ALA A 10 -11.70 10.85 6.26
CA ALA A 10 -12.20 10.15 5.08
C ALA A 10 -11.89 8.64 5.25
N ALA A 11 -12.70 7.75 4.67
CA ALA A 11 -12.56 6.31 4.86
C ALA A 11 -11.92 5.62 3.63
N GLY A 12 -10.94 4.72 3.86
CA GLY A 12 -10.41 3.83 2.83
C GLY A 12 -9.83 4.57 1.62
N CYS A 13 -10.13 4.09 0.41
CA CYS A 13 -9.68 4.72 -0.83
C CYS A 13 -10.17 6.16 -1.03
N ALA A 14 -11.22 6.61 -0.33
CA ALA A 14 -11.65 8.00 -0.37
C ALA A 14 -10.65 8.97 0.29
N ALA A 15 -9.64 8.45 1.00
CA ALA A 15 -8.52 9.23 1.52
C ALA A 15 -7.40 9.46 0.48
N LYS A 16 -7.47 8.82 -0.70
CA LYS A 16 -6.47 8.96 -1.76
C LYS A 16 -6.63 10.27 -2.52
N LEU A 17 -5.53 10.83 -3.01
CA LEU A 17 -5.56 11.89 -4.03
C LEU A 17 -6.20 11.34 -5.32
N GLY A 18 -6.88 12.21 -6.07
CA GLY A 18 -7.41 11.85 -7.38
C GLY A 18 -6.27 11.44 -8.33
N ALA A 19 -6.54 10.50 -9.24
CA ALA A 19 -5.52 9.97 -10.14
C ALA A 19 -4.85 11.06 -11.02
N GLY A 20 -5.61 12.07 -11.44
CA GLY A 20 -5.08 13.22 -12.18
C GLY A 20 -4.09 14.05 -11.36
N ASP A 21 -4.49 14.43 -10.14
CA ASP A 21 -3.65 15.22 -9.23
C ASP A 21 -2.37 14.45 -8.85
N LEU A 22 -2.50 13.14 -8.60
CA LEU A 22 -1.36 12.29 -8.27
C LEU A 22 -0.38 12.18 -9.46
N SER A 23 -0.90 12.01 -10.67
CA SER A 23 -0.09 11.96 -11.90
C SER A 23 0.70 13.26 -12.09
N GLU A 24 0.07 14.41 -11.89
CA GLU A 24 0.73 15.72 -12.00
C GLU A 24 1.87 15.87 -10.98
N VAL A 25 1.65 15.49 -9.72
CA VAL A 25 2.66 15.59 -8.65
C VAL A 25 3.79 14.56 -8.83
N ALA A 26 3.49 13.37 -9.36
CA ALA A 26 4.47 12.31 -9.57
C ALA A 26 5.29 12.49 -10.86
N PHE A 27 4.78 13.23 -11.85
CA PHE A 27 5.43 13.40 -13.16
C PHE A 27 6.91 13.84 -13.09
N PRO A 28 7.32 14.80 -12.22
CA PRO A 28 8.73 15.18 -12.09
C PRO A 28 9.64 14.04 -11.63
N LEU A 29 9.12 13.05 -10.89
CA LEU A 29 9.90 11.91 -10.42
C LEU A 29 10.30 10.98 -11.57
N GLY A 30 9.43 10.83 -12.58
CA GLY A 30 9.76 10.08 -13.79
C GLY A 30 10.94 10.66 -14.55
N GLN A 31 11.18 11.97 -14.46
CA GLN A 31 12.33 12.62 -15.09
C GLN A 31 13.66 12.39 -14.35
N LEU A 32 13.60 11.95 -13.09
CA LEU A 32 14.78 11.60 -12.31
C LEU A 32 15.27 10.16 -12.59
N PHE A 33 14.43 9.34 -13.22
CA PHE A 33 14.68 7.92 -13.43
C PHE A 33 14.96 7.62 -14.91
N ASP A 34 16.21 7.33 -15.23
CA ASP A 34 16.59 6.84 -16.56
C ASP A 34 16.31 5.33 -16.65
N SER A 35 15.27 4.95 -17.38
CA SER A 35 14.92 3.53 -17.58
C SER A 35 16.04 2.74 -18.26
N ALA A 36 16.87 3.39 -19.10
CA ALA A 36 18.01 2.74 -19.74
C ALA A 36 19.11 2.39 -18.72
N ALA A 37 19.23 3.15 -17.62
CA ALA A 37 20.15 2.86 -16.53
C ALA A 37 19.66 1.72 -15.62
N HIS A 38 18.37 1.34 -15.73
CA HIS A 38 17.74 0.33 -14.87
C HIS A 38 17.03 -0.76 -15.70
N PRO A 39 17.75 -1.54 -16.52
CA PRO A 39 17.16 -2.50 -17.46
C PRO A 39 16.41 -3.66 -16.80
N ASN A 40 16.61 -3.89 -15.50
CA ASN A 40 15.91 -4.92 -14.74
C ASN A 40 14.60 -4.41 -14.11
N LEU A 41 14.32 -3.09 -14.13
CA LEU A 41 13.04 -2.56 -13.69
C LEU A 41 12.02 -2.74 -14.82
N MET A 42 11.18 -3.76 -14.70
CA MET A 42 10.19 -4.14 -15.71
C MET A 42 8.97 -3.21 -15.70
N VAL A 43 8.51 -2.86 -14.50
CA VAL A 43 7.40 -1.92 -14.25
C VAL A 43 7.86 -0.92 -13.20
N GLY A 44 7.71 0.37 -13.50
CA GLY A 44 8.29 1.46 -12.72
C GLY A 44 7.55 2.77 -12.93
N LEU A 45 8.27 3.90 -12.99
CA LEU A 45 7.66 5.23 -13.09
C LEU A 45 7.23 5.65 -14.51
N ALA A 46 7.50 4.84 -15.53
CA ALA A 46 7.23 5.19 -16.93
C ALA A 46 5.75 5.06 -17.29
N GLU A 47 5.08 4.02 -16.79
CA GLU A 47 3.64 3.80 -16.97
C GLU A 47 3.01 3.54 -15.59
N PRO A 48 1.87 4.18 -15.27
CA PRO A 48 1.15 3.89 -14.03
C PRO A 48 0.68 2.43 -14.01
N ASP A 49 0.97 1.73 -12.92
CA ASP A 49 0.56 0.35 -12.71
C ASP A 49 0.36 0.11 -11.19
N ASP A 50 -0.19 -1.05 -10.82
CA ASP A 50 -0.56 -1.38 -9.44
C ASP A 50 0.67 -1.69 -8.55
N ALA A 51 1.84 -1.97 -9.13
CA ALA A 51 3.07 -2.24 -8.39
C ALA A 51 4.35 -1.99 -9.21
N ALA A 52 5.49 -1.85 -8.53
CA ALA A 52 6.79 -1.92 -9.17
C ALA A 52 7.22 -3.38 -9.36
N VAL A 53 7.82 -3.70 -10.51
CA VAL A 53 8.30 -5.07 -10.82
C VAL A 53 9.77 -5.03 -11.20
N TYR A 54 10.59 -5.78 -10.47
CA TYR A 54 12.04 -5.83 -10.67
C TYR A 54 12.52 -7.25 -10.98
N LYS A 55 13.11 -7.46 -12.16
CA LYS A 55 13.68 -8.74 -12.61
C LYS A 55 14.94 -9.07 -11.78
N LEU A 56 14.96 -10.25 -11.16
CA LEU A 56 16.15 -10.76 -10.47
C LEU A 56 17.02 -11.62 -11.39
N ASN A 57 16.38 -12.42 -12.24
CA ASN A 57 17.01 -13.31 -13.20
C ASN A 57 16.00 -13.71 -14.29
N ASP A 58 16.35 -14.62 -15.19
CA ASP A 58 15.51 -14.99 -16.34
C ASP A 58 14.18 -15.68 -15.98
N THR A 59 13.99 -16.13 -14.74
CA THR A 59 12.79 -16.85 -14.30
C THR A 59 12.10 -16.23 -13.10
N GLN A 60 12.65 -15.18 -12.49
CA GLN A 60 12.15 -14.58 -11.26
C GLN A 60 12.16 -13.04 -11.30
N ALA A 61 11.11 -12.46 -10.73
CA ALA A 61 11.00 -11.03 -10.47
C ALA A 61 10.39 -10.79 -9.08
N ILE A 62 10.64 -9.61 -8.52
CA ILE A 62 10.05 -9.11 -7.29
C ILE A 62 8.97 -8.11 -7.65
N ILE A 63 7.77 -8.32 -7.12
CA ILE A 63 6.69 -7.34 -7.14
C ILE A 63 6.74 -6.61 -5.80
N SER A 64 6.75 -5.28 -5.86
CA SER A 64 6.77 -4.41 -4.68
C SER A 64 5.64 -3.39 -4.79
N THR A 65 4.72 -3.46 -3.84
CA THR A 65 3.62 -2.50 -3.66
C THR A 65 3.53 -2.08 -2.20
N THR A 66 2.86 -0.96 -1.95
CA THR A 66 2.53 -0.46 -0.62
C THR A 66 1.20 0.26 -0.65
N ASP A 67 0.31 -0.06 0.29
CA ASP A 67 -0.93 0.68 0.49
C ASP A 67 -1.25 0.75 1.99
N PHE A 68 -1.82 1.86 2.42
CA PHE A 68 -2.31 2.08 3.77
C PHE A 68 -3.41 3.14 3.74
N PHE A 69 -4.38 3.02 4.64
CA PHE A 69 -5.51 3.94 4.71
C PHE A 69 -6.08 4.02 6.12
N PRO A 70 -6.80 5.12 6.45
CA PRO A 70 -7.46 5.25 7.74
C PRO A 70 -8.62 4.25 7.93
N PRO A 71 -9.06 3.99 9.18
CA PRO A 71 -10.04 2.95 9.47
C PRO A 71 -11.35 3.04 8.65
N VAL A 72 -11.78 1.90 8.10
CA VAL A 72 -13.02 1.74 7.33
C VAL A 72 -14.13 1.00 8.08
N VAL A 73 -13.77 0.33 9.18
CA VAL A 73 -14.67 -0.39 10.07
C VAL A 73 -14.30 -0.11 11.53
N ASP A 74 -15.26 -0.28 12.44
CA ASP A 74 -15.04 0.02 13.86
C ASP A 74 -14.30 -1.09 14.61
N ASP A 75 -14.36 -2.34 14.13
CA ASP A 75 -13.68 -3.46 14.75
C ASP A 75 -12.18 -3.46 14.36
N PRO A 76 -11.25 -3.42 15.34
CA PRO A 76 -9.83 -3.30 15.05
C PRO A 76 -9.25 -4.48 14.27
N TYR A 77 -9.68 -5.70 14.59
CA TYR A 77 -9.19 -6.90 13.91
C TYR A 77 -9.63 -6.91 12.45
N TRP A 78 -10.91 -6.64 12.19
CA TRP A 78 -11.42 -6.55 10.82
C TRP A 78 -10.78 -5.41 10.05
N PHE A 79 -10.48 -4.28 10.68
CA PHE A 79 -9.74 -3.21 10.02
C PHE A 79 -8.35 -3.69 9.56
N GLY A 80 -7.57 -4.33 10.44
CA GLY A 80 -6.26 -4.88 10.08
C GLY A 80 -6.35 -5.90 8.94
N ALA A 81 -7.30 -6.83 9.01
CA ALA A 81 -7.50 -7.84 7.98
C ALA A 81 -7.87 -7.23 6.61
N ILE A 82 -8.71 -6.19 6.60
CA ILE A 82 -9.08 -5.46 5.37
C ILE A 82 -7.86 -4.70 4.82
N ALA A 83 -7.09 -4.04 5.67
CA ALA A 83 -5.89 -3.30 5.28
C ALA A 83 -4.84 -4.23 4.66
N ALA A 84 -4.56 -5.35 5.30
CA ALA A 84 -3.62 -6.36 4.79
C ALA A 84 -4.11 -6.96 3.46
N ALA A 85 -5.39 -7.31 3.35
CA ALA A 85 -5.96 -7.85 2.11
C ALA A 85 -5.86 -6.86 0.94
N ASN A 86 -6.12 -5.57 1.20
CA ASN A 86 -5.96 -4.51 0.20
C ASN A 86 -4.49 -4.32 -0.19
N ALA A 87 -3.56 -4.27 0.77
CA ALA A 87 -2.14 -4.12 0.43
C ALA A 87 -1.59 -5.33 -0.38
N MET A 88 -2.12 -6.53 -0.17
CA MET A 88 -1.75 -7.72 -0.95
C MET A 88 -2.44 -7.79 -2.32
N SER A 89 -3.53 -7.04 -2.56
CA SER A 89 -4.32 -7.19 -3.79
C SER A 89 -3.52 -6.85 -5.04
N ASP A 90 -2.62 -5.88 -4.96
CA ASP A 90 -1.81 -5.46 -6.12
C ASP A 90 -0.83 -6.56 -6.53
N VAL A 91 -0.28 -7.32 -5.57
CA VAL A 91 0.57 -8.48 -5.88
C VAL A 91 -0.22 -9.52 -6.68
N TYR A 92 -1.46 -9.81 -6.27
CA TYR A 92 -2.32 -10.76 -6.97
C TYR A 92 -2.79 -10.21 -8.33
N ALA A 93 -3.05 -8.92 -8.45
CA ALA A 93 -3.42 -8.27 -9.70
C ALA A 93 -2.30 -8.39 -10.75
N MET A 94 -1.05 -8.31 -10.30
CA MET A 94 0.15 -8.53 -11.12
C MET A 94 0.47 -10.02 -11.36
N GLY A 95 -0.38 -10.95 -10.90
CA GLY A 95 -0.20 -12.39 -11.05
C GLY A 95 0.88 -13.00 -10.17
N GLY A 96 1.30 -12.31 -9.12
CA GLY A 96 2.34 -12.74 -8.18
C GLY A 96 1.82 -13.56 -6.99
N GLU A 97 2.77 -14.04 -6.21
CA GLU A 97 2.54 -14.65 -4.90
C GLU A 97 3.22 -13.78 -3.82
N VAL A 98 2.52 -13.55 -2.71
CA VAL A 98 3.04 -12.72 -1.61
C VAL A 98 4.13 -13.48 -0.85
N LEU A 99 5.36 -12.97 -0.92
CA LEU A 99 6.53 -13.57 -0.25
C LEU A 99 6.73 -13.05 1.18
N MET A 100 6.52 -11.75 1.39
CA MET A 100 6.74 -11.05 2.66
C MET A 100 5.94 -9.74 2.70
N ALA A 101 5.75 -9.19 3.90
CA ALA A 101 5.10 -7.90 4.12
C ALA A 101 5.82 -7.09 5.21
N ILE A 102 5.67 -5.76 5.16
CA ILE A 102 6.12 -4.82 6.19
C ILE A 102 4.91 -3.99 6.61
N ASN A 103 4.60 -3.97 7.91
CA ASN A 103 3.49 -3.19 8.44
C ASN A 103 3.86 -1.69 8.53
N LEU A 104 3.03 -0.83 7.94
CA LEU A 104 3.12 0.63 8.03
C LEU A 104 2.03 1.14 8.99
N CYS A 105 2.42 1.53 10.20
CA CYS A 105 1.46 1.93 11.24
C CYS A 105 1.58 3.42 11.59
N ALA A 106 0.52 4.17 11.29
CA ALA A 106 0.31 5.52 11.80
C ALA A 106 -0.79 5.47 12.88
N PHE A 107 -0.38 5.42 14.16
CA PHE A 107 -1.32 5.25 15.28
C PHE A 107 -1.21 6.40 16.28
N PRO A 108 -2.34 7.02 16.71
CA PRO A 108 -2.31 8.08 17.71
C PRO A 108 -1.75 7.61 19.06
N ALA A 109 -0.71 8.28 19.55
CA ALA A 109 -0.06 7.95 20.82
C ALA A 109 -0.98 8.06 22.06
N SER A 110 -2.14 8.73 21.93
CA SER A 110 -3.13 8.88 22.99
C SER A 110 -4.09 7.69 23.12
N LEU A 111 -4.09 6.75 22.16
CA LEU A 111 -4.96 5.58 22.18
C LEU A 111 -4.29 4.38 22.85
N ASP A 112 -5.13 3.49 23.38
CA ASP A 112 -4.70 2.24 24.01
C ASP A 112 -4.00 1.33 22.98
N LEU A 113 -2.79 0.88 23.29
CA LEU A 113 -2.00 -0.03 22.46
C LEU A 113 -2.63 -1.43 22.32
N ALA A 114 -3.57 -1.79 23.19
CA ALA A 114 -4.38 -3.00 23.00
C ALA A 114 -5.17 -2.95 21.69
N ILE A 115 -5.61 -1.76 21.26
CA ILE A 115 -6.28 -1.56 19.96
C ILE A 115 -5.31 -1.84 18.82
N LEU A 116 -4.10 -1.26 18.87
CA LEU A 116 -3.07 -1.51 17.86
C LEU A 116 -2.70 -2.99 17.77
N SER A 117 -2.62 -3.67 18.91
CA SER A 117 -2.36 -5.11 18.97
C SER A 117 -3.45 -5.92 18.24
N GLU A 118 -4.72 -5.55 18.41
CA GLU A 118 -5.83 -6.21 17.68
C GLU A 118 -5.82 -5.89 16.18
N ILE A 119 -5.42 -4.67 15.77
CA ILE A 119 -5.23 -4.33 14.35
C ILE A 119 -4.16 -5.23 13.74
N LEU A 120 -2.98 -5.30 14.37
CA LEU A 120 -1.86 -6.12 13.89
C LEU A 120 -2.17 -7.62 13.90
N ARG A 121 -3.11 -8.08 14.75
CA ARG A 121 -3.58 -9.47 14.73
C ARG A 121 -4.37 -9.79 13.46
N GLY A 122 -4.99 -8.80 12.83
CA GLY A 122 -5.68 -8.94 11.55
C GLY A 122 -4.76 -9.08 10.35
N GLY A 123 -3.52 -8.60 10.45
CA GLY A 123 -2.49 -8.62 9.40
C GLY A 123 -1.50 -7.48 9.57
#